data_AF-A0A496ZIF7-F1
#
_entry.id   AF-A0A496ZIF7-F1
#
_cell.length_a   1.000
_cell.length_b   1.000
_cell.length_c   1.000
_cell.angle_alpha   90.00
_cell.angle_beta   90.00
_cell.angle_gamma   90.00
#
_symmetry.space_group_name_H-M   'P 1'
#
loop_
_entity.id
_entity.type
_entity.pdbx_description
1 polymer ?
#
loop_
_entity_poly.entity_id
_entity_poly.type
_entity_poly.pdbx_seq_one_letter_code
_entity_poly.pdbx_strand_id
1 'polypeptide(L)'
;MHMVTKEELINAAKRADKKTDGPLSQNDFIRITGIREWQIENQFTEGGWSELKRLAKIESQPKRSKTLSDKKAITKKKTIAKKKTIAKKEAIAKEDVITELDSLELTDTKSNHEIIQPPINPPAQSKKGMEEMIKVEIAEFGELIDFRSLRHAPINENGVIYLFGMVSHEIGFMVEAVHAAFPDCEAKRHIGENRYQRVRIKFEYKSSDFKSHDYDPAGADMIVCWIHDWPDCPLEVLELKSAIDKLES
;
A
#
# COMPACT_ATOMS: atom_id res chain seq x y z
N MET A 1 12.92 9.21 -23.26
CA MET A 1 11.46 9.01 -23.13
C MET A 1 10.76 10.20 -23.78
N HIS A 2 9.60 10.05 -24.43
CA HIS A 2 8.86 11.19 -24.97
C HIS A 2 8.00 11.82 -23.87
N MET A 3 8.33 13.05 -23.46
CA MET A 3 7.57 13.79 -22.46
C MET A 3 6.34 14.44 -23.11
N VAL A 4 5.15 14.14 -22.56
CA VAL A 4 3.89 14.73 -23.02
C VAL A 4 3.83 16.19 -22.58
N THR A 5 3.48 17.09 -23.48
CA THR A 5 3.39 18.55 -23.26
C THR A 5 2.07 18.98 -22.59
N LYS A 6 2.03 20.19 -22.02
CA LYS A 6 0.80 20.80 -21.47
C LYS A 6 -0.32 20.85 -22.51
N GLU A 7 0.03 21.20 -23.75
CA GLU A 7 -0.88 21.30 -24.89
C GLU A 7 -1.47 19.93 -25.27
N GLU A 8 -0.66 18.88 -25.27
CA GLU A 8 -1.12 17.52 -25.52
C GLU A 8 -2.03 16.99 -24.41
N LEU A 9 -1.72 17.28 -23.13
CA LEU A 9 -2.59 16.96 -22.00
C LEU A 9 -3.94 17.66 -22.11
N ILE A 10 -3.95 18.97 -22.37
CA ILE A 10 -5.16 19.78 -22.55
C ILE A 10 -5.99 19.27 -23.73
N ASN A 11 -5.34 18.90 -24.84
CA ASN A 11 -6.02 18.33 -26.00
C ASN A 11 -6.50 16.89 -25.76
N ALA A 12 -5.79 16.08 -24.97
CA ALA A 12 -6.22 14.76 -24.55
C ALA A 12 -7.45 14.84 -23.64
N ALA A 13 -7.49 15.78 -22.69
CA ALA A 13 -8.63 16.00 -21.81
C ALA A 13 -9.88 16.39 -22.60
N LYS A 14 -9.76 17.34 -23.55
CA LYS A 14 -10.83 17.73 -24.49
C LYS A 14 -11.31 16.60 -25.42
N ARG A 15 -10.47 15.58 -25.68
CA ARG A 15 -10.85 14.36 -26.43
C ARG A 15 -11.50 13.31 -25.53
N ALA A 16 -11.13 13.23 -24.25
CA ALA A 16 -11.68 12.28 -23.30
C ALA A 16 -13.06 12.70 -22.77
N ASP A 17 -13.26 13.99 -22.48
CA ASP A 17 -14.56 14.54 -22.03
C ASP A 17 -15.67 14.31 -23.07
N LYS A 18 -15.34 14.44 -24.37
CA LYS A 18 -16.24 14.10 -25.49
C LYS A 18 -16.59 12.62 -25.61
N LYS A 19 -15.94 11.74 -24.84
CA LYS A 19 -16.23 10.29 -24.78
C LYS A 19 -16.94 9.88 -23.48
N THR A 20 -17.23 10.83 -22.58
CA THR A 20 -17.90 10.56 -21.29
C THR A 20 -19.26 11.26 -21.22
N ASP A 21 -20.32 10.50 -20.91
CA ASP A 21 -21.66 11.06 -20.75
C ASP A 21 -21.76 12.01 -19.54
N GLY A 22 -20.98 11.76 -18.48
CA GLY A 22 -20.81 12.62 -17.30
C GLY A 22 -19.63 13.61 -17.41
N PRO A 23 -19.31 14.37 -16.35
CA PRO A 23 -18.08 15.15 -16.26
C PRO A 23 -16.86 14.24 -16.20
N LEU A 24 -15.79 14.56 -16.94
CA LEU A 24 -14.58 13.74 -16.98
C LEU A 24 -13.92 13.61 -15.59
N SER A 25 -13.80 12.38 -15.08
CA SER A 25 -13.03 12.08 -13.88
C SER A 25 -11.54 11.85 -14.21
N GLN A 26 -10.68 11.92 -13.21
CA GLN A 26 -9.24 11.66 -13.38
C GLN A 26 -8.99 10.21 -13.81
N ASN A 27 -9.70 9.27 -13.19
CA ASN A 27 -9.63 7.84 -13.51
C ASN A 27 -10.14 7.57 -14.94
N ASP A 28 -11.18 8.28 -15.39
CA ASP A 28 -11.65 8.20 -16.78
C ASP A 28 -10.65 8.80 -17.77
N PHE A 29 -10.02 9.93 -17.44
CA PHE A 29 -8.95 10.51 -18.27
C PHE A 29 -7.78 9.52 -18.44
N ILE A 30 -7.27 8.96 -17.33
CA ILE A 30 -6.20 7.96 -17.35
C ILE A 30 -6.63 6.73 -18.19
N ARG A 31 -7.84 6.21 -17.95
CA ARG A 31 -8.42 5.05 -18.65
C ARG A 31 -8.65 5.28 -20.16
N ILE A 32 -9.02 6.49 -20.57
CA ILE A 32 -9.36 6.82 -21.97
C ILE A 32 -8.13 7.24 -22.78
N THR A 33 -7.08 7.74 -22.13
CA THR A 33 -5.90 8.31 -22.81
C THR A 33 -4.62 7.50 -22.63
N GLY A 34 -4.53 6.64 -21.61
CA GLY A 34 -3.31 5.94 -21.21
C GLY A 34 -2.27 6.83 -20.50
N ILE A 35 -2.56 8.12 -20.35
CA ILE A 35 -1.68 9.09 -19.69
C ILE A 35 -1.80 8.91 -18.18
N ARG A 36 -0.66 8.73 -17.50
CA ARG A 36 -0.58 8.50 -16.05
C ARG A 36 -0.60 9.80 -15.27
N GLU A 37 -1.00 9.71 -14.00
CA GLU A 37 -1.12 10.84 -13.07
C GLU A 37 0.16 11.69 -12.98
N TRP A 38 1.33 11.06 -12.81
CA TRP A 38 2.64 11.75 -12.77
C TRP A 38 2.92 12.62 -14.00
N GLN A 39 2.38 12.26 -15.18
CA GLN A 39 2.56 13.04 -16.41
C GLN A 39 1.73 14.34 -16.38
N ILE A 40 0.63 14.34 -15.62
CA ILE A 40 -0.18 15.53 -15.32
C ILE A 40 0.57 16.39 -14.30
N GLU A 41 1.05 15.79 -13.21
CA GLU A 41 1.73 16.48 -12.11
C GLU A 41 3.03 17.15 -12.56
N ASN A 42 3.86 16.45 -13.35
CA ASN A 42 5.09 17.01 -13.95
C ASN A 42 4.82 18.23 -14.84
N GLN A 43 3.61 18.35 -15.42
CA GLN A 43 3.24 19.45 -16.31
C GLN A 43 2.37 20.51 -15.62
N PHE A 44 1.75 20.19 -14.49
CA PHE A 44 0.86 21.06 -13.71
C PHE A 44 1.22 20.94 -12.22
N THR A 45 2.47 21.25 -11.88
CA THR A 45 3.00 21.16 -10.51
C THR A 45 2.15 21.92 -9.50
N GLU A 46 1.64 23.09 -9.87
CA GLU A 46 0.65 23.85 -9.11
C GLU A 46 -0.78 23.53 -9.58
N GLY A 47 -1.40 22.53 -8.94
CA GLY A 47 -2.84 22.24 -9.08
C GLY A 47 -3.23 21.02 -9.93
N GLY A 48 -2.26 20.36 -10.59
CA GLY A 48 -2.38 19.03 -11.19
C GLY A 48 -3.62 18.83 -12.06
N TRP A 49 -4.40 17.80 -11.73
CA TRP A 49 -5.65 17.47 -12.41
C TRP A 49 -6.69 18.62 -12.39
N SER A 50 -6.73 19.42 -11.33
CA SER A 50 -7.66 20.55 -11.22
C SER A 50 -7.30 21.68 -12.16
N GLU A 51 -6.01 21.98 -12.32
CA GLU A 51 -5.53 22.97 -13.29
C GLU A 51 -5.72 22.48 -14.74
N LEU A 52 -5.44 21.19 -15.02
CA LEU A 52 -5.70 20.60 -16.32
C LEU A 52 -7.18 20.71 -16.73
N LYS A 53 -8.14 20.41 -15.84
CA LYS A 53 -9.58 20.62 -16.11
C LYS A 53 -9.92 22.08 -16.40
N ARG A 54 -9.35 23.03 -15.63
CA ARG A 54 -9.58 24.47 -15.79
C ARG A 54 -9.13 24.95 -17.18
N LEU A 55 -7.91 24.57 -17.60
CA LEU A 55 -7.36 24.91 -18.91
C LEU A 55 -8.04 24.15 -20.07
N ALA A 56 -8.52 22.93 -19.81
CA ALA A 56 -9.34 22.18 -20.75
C ALA A 56 -10.75 22.77 -20.94
N LYS A 57 -11.22 23.60 -20.00
CA LYS A 57 -12.60 24.13 -19.88
C LYS A 57 -13.65 23.03 -19.65
N ILE A 58 -13.32 22.06 -18.80
CA ILE A 58 -14.23 20.97 -18.39
C ILE A 58 -14.96 21.41 -17.12
N GLU A 59 -16.29 21.51 -17.19
CA GLU A 59 -17.12 21.98 -16.07
C GLU A 59 -17.25 20.94 -14.94
N SER A 60 -16.99 21.35 -13.71
CA SER A 60 -17.15 20.52 -12.50
C SER A 60 -18.58 20.53 -11.94
N GLN A 61 -19.59 20.45 -12.83
CA GLN A 61 -21.02 20.45 -12.46
C GLN A 61 -21.65 19.09 -12.79
N PRO A 62 -22.37 18.44 -11.86
CA PRO A 62 -23.03 17.16 -12.14
C PRO A 62 -24.18 17.37 -13.13
N LYS A 63 -24.10 16.75 -14.31
CA LYS A 63 -25.20 16.73 -15.30
C LYS A 63 -26.45 16.12 -14.65
N ARG A 64 -27.43 16.99 -14.36
CA ARG A 64 -28.70 16.71 -13.67
C ARG A 64 -29.40 15.48 -14.27
N SER A 65 -29.69 14.48 -13.44
CA SER A 65 -30.40 13.27 -13.86
C SER A 65 -31.80 13.59 -14.39
N LYS A 66 -32.18 12.95 -15.51
CA LYS A 66 -33.55 13.04 -16.07
C LYS A 66 -34.47 12.05 -15.36
N THR A 67 -35.12 12.49 -14.28
CA THR A 67 -36.14 11.71 -13.58
C THR A 67 -37.52 11.91 -14.20
N LEU A 68 -37.99 10.91 -14.96
CA LEU A 68 -39.38 10.69 -15.37
C LEU A 68 -39.57 9.17 -15.58
N SER A 69 -40.66 8.51 -15.18
CA SER A 69 -41.72 8.84 -14.22
C SER A 69 -42.48 7.53 -13.85
N ASP A 70 -43.27 7.53 -12.77
CA ASP A 70 -43.91 6.34 -12.19
C ASP A 70 -44.73 5.46 -13.15
N LYS A 71 -44.59 4.12 -13.00
CA LYS A 71 -45.71 3.16 -13.09
C LYS A 71 -45.59 2.02 -12.07
N LYS A 72 -46.59 1.88 -11.20
CA LYS A 72 -46.73 0.76 -10.24
C LYS A 72 -47.44 -0.45 -10.87
N ALA A 73 -46.88 -1.65 -10.68
CA ALA A 73 -47.59 -2.94 -10.69
C ALA A 73 -46.70 -3.96 -9.92
N ILE A 74 -47.01 -4.34 -8.68
CA ILE A 74 -48.10 -5.23 -8.22
C ILE A 74 -47.98 -6.67 -8.76
N THR A 75 -47.21 -7.47 -8.01
CA THR A 75 -47.54 -8.82 -7.53
C THR A 75 -47.98 -9.92 -8.51
N LYS A 76 -47.16 -10.98 -8.61
CA LYS A 76 -47.59 -12.39 -8.39
C LYS A 76 -46.42 -13.37 -8.25
N LYS A 77 -46.52 -14.31 -7.30
CA LYS A 77 -45.69 -15.52 -7.23
C LYS A 77 -46.14 -16.52 -8.31
N LYS A 78 -45.22 -17.31 -8.87
CA LYS A 78 -45.51 -18.73 -9.15
C LYS A 78 -44.26 -19.61 -9.25
N THR A 79 -44.35 -20.77 -8.60
CA THR A 79 -43.39 -21.87 -8.60
C THR A 79 -43.44 -22.67 -9.90
N ILE A 80 -42.33 -23.33 -10.27
CA ILE A 80 -42.30 -24.67 -10.90
C ILE A 80 -40.95 -25.32 -10.58
N ALA A 81 -40.93 -26.64 -10.40
CA ALA A 81 -39.72 -27.43 -10.13
C ALA A 81 -39.80 -28.81 -10.82
N LYS A 82 -38.64 -29.38 -11.21
CA LYS A 82 -38.36 -30.79 -11.53
C LYS A 82 -36.81 -30.92 -11.71
N LYS A 83 -36.00 -31.83 -11.15
CA LYS A 83 -36.10 -33.14 -10.44
C LYS A 83 -35.57 -34.34 -11.25
N LYS A 84 -34.37 -34.84 -10.87
CA LYS A 84 -33.73 -36.19 -11.03
C LYS A 84 -32.32 -36.10 -10.34
N THR A 85 -31.53 -37.10 -9.94
CA THR A 85 -31.51 -38.60 -9.89
C THR A 85 -30.68 -38.95 -8.61
N ILE A 86 -31.09 -39.80 -7.64
CA ILE A 86 -30.86 -41.25 -7.46
C ILE A 86 -29.37 -41.67 -7.73
N ALA A 87 -28.60 -42.41 -6.89
CA ALA A 87 -28.89 -43.44 -5.85
C ALA A 87 -27.88 -43.38 -4.63
N LYS A 88 -28.19 -43.84 -3.39
CA LYS A 88 -27.96 -45.18 -2.75
C LYS A 88 -26.47 -45.59 -2.51
N LYS A 89 -26.04 -46.29 -1.43
CA LYS A 89 -26.70 -46.89 -0.21
C LYS A 89 -25.67 -47.37 0.86
N GLU A 90 -26.11 -47.54 2.13
CA GLU A 90 -25.70 -48.55 3.17
C GLU A 90 -24.25 -48.55 3.76
N ALA A 91 -23.94 -49.07 4.97
CA ALA A 91 -24.69 -49.63 6.15
C ALA A 91 -23.77 -49.57 7.43
N ILE A 92 -24.23 -49.30 8.68
CA ILE A 92 -24.72 -50.23 9.76
C ILE A 92 -23.64 -51.29 10.16
N ALA A 93 -23.21 -51.55 11.41
CA ALA A 93 -23.76 -51.49 12.80
C ALA A 93 -22.60 -51.28 13.84
N LYS A 94 -22.65 -51.37 15.21
CA LYS A 94 -23.63 -51.35 16.35
C LYS A 94 -22.81 -51.30 17.70
N GLU A 95 -23.46 -50.98 18.84
CA GLU A 95 -23.27 -51.41 20.28
C GLU A 95 -21.89 -51.88 20.85
N ASP A 96 -21.46 -51.66 22.12
CA ASP A 96 -22.11 -51.28 23.42
C ASP A 96 -20.99 -51.01 24.51
N VAL A 97 -21.13 -50.55 25.79
CA VAL A 97 -22.19 -49.92 26.65
C VAL A 97 -21.55 -49.32 27.97
N ILE A 98 -22.24 -48.39 28.69
CA ILE A 98 -22.20 -47.96 30.15
C ILE A 98 -20.84 -48.03 30.95
N THR A 99 -20.35 -46.98 31.67
CA THR A 99 -20.91 -46.35 32.91
C THR A 99 -20.82 -44.81 33.04
N GLU A 100 -21.65 -44.30 33.95
CA GLU A 100 -21.96 -42.91 34.35
C GLU A 100 -20.78 -42.04 34.87
N LEU A 101 -20.90 -40.71 34.71
CA LEU A 101 -20.97 -39.75 35.85
C LEU A 101 -21.42 -38.34 35.42
N ASP A 102 -22.44 -37.83 36.13
CA ASP A 102 -23.02 -36.48 36.25
C ASP A 102 -22.98 -35.41 35.12
N SER A 103 -24.12 -35.32 34.41
CA SER A 103 -25.22 -34.36 34.68
C SER A 103 -24.99 -32.84 34.84
N LEU A 104 -26.01 -32.08 34.37
CA LEU A 104 -26.30 -30.64 34.57
C LEU A 104 -25.37 -29.64 33.86
N GLU A 105 -25.82 -28.51 33.33
CA GLU A 105 -27.06 -28.03 32.67
C GLU A 105 -26.78 -26.56 32.33
N LEU A 106 -27.26 -26.06 31.19
CA LEU A 106 -27.01 -24.67 30.78
C LEU A 106 -27.98 -23.72 31.53
N THR A 107 -27.44 -22.72 32.22
CA THR A 107 -28.24 -21.63 32.83
C THR A 107 -27.66 -20.25 32.50
N ASP A 108 -28.54 -19.25 32.37
CA ASP A 108 -28.21 -17.95 31.77
C ASP A 108 -27.22 -17.10 32.58
N THR A 109 -26.05 -16.83 32.00
CA THR A 109 -25.09 -15.84 32.51
C THR A 109 -25.60 -14.42 32.22
N LYS A 110 -26.35 -13.86 33.18
CA LYS A 110 -26.74 -12.44 33.15
C LYS A 110 -25.50 -11.52 33.09
N SER A 111 -25.56 -10.52 32.22
CA SER A 111 -24.46 -9.57 32.03
C SER A 111 -24.34 -8.58 33.20
N ASN A 112 -23.34 -8.76 34.05
CA ASN A 112 -22.92 -7.73 34.99
C ASN A 112 -22.14 -6.64 34.24
N HIS A 113 -22.81 -5.52 33.92
CA HIS A 113 -22.15 -4.28 33.53
C HIS A 113 -21.93 -3.41 34.77
N GLU A 114 -20.75 -3.51 35.35
CA GLU A 114 -20.30 -2.65 36.44
C GLU A 114 -19.74 -1.34 35.87
N ILE A 115 -20.38 -0.21 36.18
CA ILE A 115 -20.02 1.10 35.63
C ILE A 115 -18.86 1.69 36.44
N ILE A 116 -17.63 1.42 35.98
CA ILE A 116 -16.41 2.00 36.56
C ILE A 116 -16.44 3.53 36.35
N GLN A 117 -16.49 4.28 37.44
CA GLN A 117 -16.36 5.75 37.41
C GLN A 117 -14.86 6.14 37.47
N PRO A 118 -14.43 7.18 36.73
CA PRO A 118 -13.05 7.65 36.80
C PRO A 118 -12.76 8.34 38.15
N PRO A 119 -11.52 8.24 38.68
CA PRO A 119 -11.16 8.86 39.95
C PRO A 119 -11.20 10.40 39.87
N ILE A 120 -11.84 11.03 40.85
CA ILE A 120 -12.28 12.43 40.79
C ILE A 120 -11.18 13.45 41.17
N ASN A 121 -10.01 13.02 41.64
CA ASN A 121 -8.87 13.90 41.93
C ASN A 121 -7.53 13.30 41.46
N PRO A 122 -6.62 14.09 40.85
CA PRO A 122 -5.23 13.69 40.65
C PRO A 122 -4.46 13.73 41.99
N PRO A 123 -3.50 12.81 42.23
CA PRO A 123 -2.62 12.89 43.39
C PRO A 123 -1.69 14.10 43.28
N ALA A 124 -1.37 14.71 44.43
CA ALA A 124 -0.53 15.91 44.48
C ALA A 124 0.89 15.64 43.97
N GLN A 125 1.28 16.27 42.87
CA GLN A 125 2.60 16.12 42.26
C GLN A 125 3.69 16.70 43.18
N SER A 126 4.65 15.87 43.59
CA SER A 126 5.81 16.35 44.34
C SER A 126 6.74 17.14 43.41
N LYS A 127 7.15 18.35 43.82
CA LYS A 127 8.02 19.25 43.04
C LYS A 127 9.49 18.83 43.06
N LYS A 128 9.78 17.53 42.89
CA LYS A 128 11.14 16.95 43.00
C LYS A 128 11.53 15.99 41.86
N GLY A 129 10.73 15.95 40.78
CA GLY A 129 11.01 15.19 39.56
C GLY A 129 11.04 16.07 38.29
N MET A 130 11.18 17.39 38.43
CA MET A 130 11.15 18.34 37.31
C MET A 130 12.54 18.69 36.77
N GLU A 131 13.59 18.07 37.33
CA GLU A 131 15.01 18.29 36.99
C GLU A 131 15.68 17.00 36.44
N GLU A 132 14.93 15.90 36.29
CA GLU A 132 15.38 14.75 35.48
C GLU A 132 15.30 15.11 33.99
N MET A 133 16.30 15.90 33.60
CA MET A 133 16.81 16.17 32.27
C MET A 133 15.84 15.87 31.12
N ILE A 134 15.21 16.92 30.59
CA ILE A 134 14.86 16.96 29.17
C ILE A 134 16.16 16.97 28.39
N LYS A 135 16.78 15.79 28.26
CA LYS A 135 17.81 15.51 27.26
C LYS A 135 17.07 15.54 25.93
N VAL A 136 16.96 16.73 25.35
CA VAL A 136 16.50 16.90 23.98
C VAL A 136 17.42 16.03 23.13
N GLU A 137 16.89 14.94 22.59
CA GLU A 137 17.61 14.16 21.60
C GLU A 137 17.73 15.04 20.36
N ILE A 138 18.91 15.61 20.20
CA ILE A 138 19.28 16.34 19.00
C ILE A 138 19.23 15.32 17.88
N ALA A 139 18.23 15.43 17.01
CA ALA A 139 18.04 14.52 15.90
C ALA A 139 19.33 14.51 15.05
N GLU A 140 19.93 13.34 14.90
CA GLU A 140 21.10 13.14 14.05
C GLU A 140 20.63 13.03 12.60
N PHE A 141 21.38 13.64 11.69
CA PHE A 141 21.09 13.68 10.26
C PHE A 141 22.34 13.30 9.46
N GLY A 142 22.16 12.62 8.34
CA GLY A 142 23.24 12.28 7.43
C GLY A 142 23.80 13.48 6.65
N GLU A 143 24.79 13.19 5.82
CA GLU A 143 25.35 14.09 4.80
C GLU A 143 24.23 14.80 4.00
N LEU A 144 24.37 16.10 3.73
CA LEU A 144 23.39 16.83 2.92
C LEU A 144 23.50 16.36 1.45
N ILE A 145 22.43 15.75 0.95
CA ILE A 145 22.32 15.29 -0.45
C ILE A 145 21.30 16.11 -1.26
N ASP A 146 20.40 16.83 -0.60
CA ASP A 146 19.30 17.63 -1.19
C ASP A 146 18.42 16.90 -2.24
N PHE A 147 18.44 15.56 -2.23
CA PHE A 147 17.82 14.72 -3.25
C PHE A 147 16.29 14.67 -3.08
N ARG A 148 15.60 15.48 -3.88
CA ARG A 148 14.13 15.54 -3.98
C ARG A 148 13.50 15.87 -2.61
N SER A 149 12.73 14.95 -2.03
CA SER A 149 12.11 15.11 -0.71
C SER A 149 12.97 14.61 0.46
N LEU A 150 14.15 14.03 0.22
CA LEU A 150 15.08 13.58 1.26
C LEU A 150 16.36 14.42 1.25
N ARG A 151 16.41 15.45 2.10
CA ARG A 151 17.54 16.39 2.10
C ARG A 151 18.84 15.82 2.66
N HIS A 152 18.75 14.83 3.54
CA HIS A 152 19.90 14.23 4.23
C HIS A 152 19.99 12.73 3.92
N ALA A 153 21.21 12.24 3.76
CA ALA A 153 21.50 10.83 3.53
C ALA A 153 20.87 9.93 4.62
N PRO A 154 20.43 8.70 4.26
CA PRO A 154 20.12 7.67 5.24
C PRO A 154 21.25 7.49 6.27
N ILE A 155 20.86 7.22 7.52
CA ILE A 155 21.78 6.83 8.62
C ILE A 155 21.36 5.50 9.27
N ASN A 156 20.34 4.84 8.72
CA ASN A 156 19.77 3.57 9.17
C ASN A 156 18.93 2.93 8.05
N GLU A 157 18.49 1.69 8.27
CA GLU A 157 17.64 0.91 7.35
C GLU A 157 16.34 1.64 6.95
N ASN A 158 15.64 2.29 7.89
CA ASN A 158 14.40 3.02 7.59
C ASN A 158 14.61 4.15 6.57
N GLY A 159 15.76 4.83 6.60
CA GLY A 159 16.14 5.81 5.59
C GLY A 159 16.38 5.18 4.21
N VAL A 160 16.92 3.96 4.16
CA VAL A 160 17.13 3.17 2.93
C VAL A 160 15.79 2.72 2.35
N ILE A 161 14.87 2.21 3.18
CA ILE A 161 13.50 1.83 2.80
C ILE A 161 12.77 3.04 2.19
N TYR A 162 12.83 4.20 2.86
CA TYR A 162 12.21 5.42 2.36
C TYR A 162 12.81 5.89 1.02
N LEU A 163 14.14 5.92 0.91
CA LEU A 163 14.82 6.33 -0.32
C LEU A 163 14.51 5.39 -1.49
N PHE A 164 14.61 4.07 -1.29
CA PHE A 164 14.22 3.09 -2.31
C PHE A 164 12.75 3.23 -2.70
N GLY A 165 11.85 3.44 -1.73
CA GLY A 165 10.43 3.69 -2.00
C GLY A 165 10.22 4.84 -2.98
N MET A 166 10.92 5.97 -2.80
CA MET A 166 10.84 7.14 -3.68
C MET A 166 11.38 6.89 -5.10
N VAL A 167 12.47 6.13 -5.27
CA VAL A 167 13.15 5.98 -6.58
C VAL A 167 12.81 4.67 -7.31
N SER A 168 12.22 3.68 -6.63
CA SER A 168 12.04 2.30 -7.10
C SER A 168 11.60 2.16 -8.56
N HIS A 169 10.57 2.91 -8.98
CA HIS A 169 10.05 2.86 -10.35
C HIS A 169 11.08 3.31 -11.42
N GLU A 170 11.94 4.28 -11.10
CA GLU A 170 12.96 4.81 -12.02
C GLU A 170 14.16 3.89 -12.15
N ILE A 171 14.59 3.28 -11.04
CA ILE A 171 15.63 2.23 -11.03
C ILE A 171 15.09 0.85 -11.50
N GLY A 172 13.85 0.79 -12.01
CA GLY A 172 13.30 -0.37 -12.72
C GLY A 172 12.52 -1.38 -11.87
N PHE A 173 12.15 -1.04 -10.64
CA PHE A 173 11.42 -1.89 -9.69
C PHE A 173 9.97 -1.43 -9.48
N MET A 174 9.06 -2.38 -9.40
CA MET A 174 7.68 -2.19 -8.99
C MET A 174 7.47 -2.90 -7.65
N VAL A 175 7.33 -2.15 -6.57
CA VAL A 175 7.08 -2.70 -5.23
C VAL A 175 5.66 -3.26 -5.16
N GLU A 176 5.52 -4.49 -4.68
CA GLU A 176 4.23 -5.16 -4.48
C GLU A 176 3.83 -5.13 -2.99
N ALA A 177 4.80 -5.37 -2.09
CA ALA A 177 4.59 -5.31 -0.66
C ALA A 177 5.88 -4.97 0.11
N VAL A 178 5.72 -4.40 1.31
CA VAL A 178 6.77 -4.18 2.31
C VAL A 178 6.30 -4.77 3.64
N HIS A 179 7.23 -5.34 4.41
CA HIS A 179 7.00 -6.19 5.57
C HIS A 179 8.00 -5.84 6.69
N ALA A 180 7.62 -6.09 7.94
CA ALA A 180 8.51 -5.96 9.11
C ALA A 180 9.19 -7.30 9.48
N ALA A 181 9.23 -8.25 8.54
CA ALA A 181 9.79 -9.57 8.70
C ALA A 181 10.56 -9.94 7.43
N PHE A 182 11.65 -10.70 7.58
CA PHE A 182 12.54 -11.08 6.50
C PHE A 182 11.86 -12.01 5.47
N PRO A 183 11.99 -11.77 4.15
CA PRO A 183 12.57 -10.58 3.50
C PRO A 183 11.61 -9.38 3.52
N ASP A 184 12.14 -8.18 3.77
CA ASP A 184 11.33 -7.00 4.09
C ASP A 184 10.52 -6.45 2.91
N CYS A 185 10.81 -6.85 1.66
CA CYS A 185 10.05 -6.40 0.51
C CYS A 185 9.92 -7.46 -0.60
N GLU A 186 8.72 -7.52 -1.18
CA GLU A 186 8.45 -8.20 -2.44
C GLU A 186 8.28 -7.16 -3.56
N ALA A 187 9.04 -7.30 -4.63
CA ALA A 187 8.98 -6.43 -5.80
C ALA A 187 9.05 -7.21 -7.12
N LYS A 188 8.87 -6.49 -8.22
CA LYS A 188 9.05 -6.95 -9.59
C LYS A 188 10.04 -6.04 -10.32
N ARG A 189 11.21 -6.55 -10.71
CA ARG A 189 12.16 -5.81 -11.54
C ARG A 189 11.87 -6.01 -13.03
N HIS A 190 11.97 -4.97 -13.85
CA HIS A 190 11.77 -5.04 -15.29
C HIS A 190 13.00 -5.64 -15.98
N ILE A 191 12.80 -6.67 -16.83
CA ILE A 191 13.87 -7.42 -17.52
C ILE A 191 13.75 -7.36 -19.05
N GLY A 192 13.25 -6.23 -19.57
CA GLY A 192 13.05 -5.98 -20.99
C GLY A 192 11.76 -6.59 -21.55
N GLU A 193 11.32 -6.07 -22.70
CA GLU A 193 10.16 -6.59 -23.46
C GLU A 193 8.82 -6.63 -22.68
N ASN A 194 8.62 -5.69 -21.74
CA ASN A 194 7.50 -5.69 -20.78
C ASN A 194 7.45 -6.94 -19.87
N ARG A 195 8.55 -7.68 -19.73
CA ARG A 195 8.67 -8.82 -18.82
C ARG A 195 9.22 -8.35 -17.47
N TYR A 196 8.76 -9.02 -16.42
CA TYR A 196 9.11 -8.68 -15.04
C TYR A 196 9.53 -9.94 -14.28
N GLN A 197 10.57 -9.82 -13.46
CA GLN A 197 11.04 -10.88 -12.56
C GLN A 197 10.67 -10.51 -11.12
N ARG A 198 10.01 -11.42 -10.40
CA ARG A 198 9.81 -11.30 -8.95
C ARG A 198 11.18 -11.29 -8.25
N VAL A 199 11.33 -10.43 -7.26
CA VAL A 199 12.56 -10.28 -6.47
C VAL A 199 12.19 -10.00 -5.01
N ARG A 200 12.81 -10.74 -4.09
CA ARG A 200 12.76 -10.55 -2.64
C ARG A 200 13.94 -9.70 -2.20
N ILE A 201 13.68 -8.64 -1.46
CA ILE A 201 14.67 -7.65 -1.05
C ILE A 201 14.81 -7.68 0.47
N LYS A 202 16.05 -7.75 0.98
CA LYS A 202 16.39 -7.23 2.32
C LYS A 202 16.91 -5.80 2.15
N PHE A 203 16.42 -4.87 2.97
CA PHE A 203 17.05 -3.58 3.17
C PHE A 203 18.04 -3.65 4.32
N GLU A 204 19.20 -3.02 4.16
CA GLU A 204 20.17 -2.85 5.24
C GLU A 204 20.75 -1.43 5.17
N TYR A 205 21.37 -0.94 6.25
CA TYR A 205 22.13 0.32 6.12
C TYR A 205 23.40 0.09 5.30
N LYS A 206 24.17 -0.95 5.65
CA LYS A 206 25.32 -1.44 4.91
C LYS A 206 25.10 -2.88 4.44
N SER A 207 25.70 -3.26 3.32
CA SER A 207 25.65 -4.66 2.86
C SER A 207 26.21 -5.67 3.88
N SER A 208 27.19 -5.29 4.71
CA SER A 208 27.75 -6.16 5.76
C SER A 208 26.80 -6.45 6.93
N ASP A 209 25.77 -5.62 7.11
CA ASP A 209 24.83 -5.77 8.22
C ASP A 209 23.99 -7.04 8.05
N PHE A 210 23.61 -7.40 6.81
CA PHE A 210 22.94 -8.67 6.45
C PHE A 210 23.65 -9.90 7.05
N LYS A 211 24.98 -9.93 6.92
CA LYS A 211 25.84 -11.00 7.42
C LYS A 211 26.01 -10.96 8.94
N SER A 212 25.93 -9.76 9.52
CA SER A 212 26.02 -9.53 10.96
C SER A 212 24.73 -9.88 11.70
N HIS A 213 23.59 -9.85 10.99
CA HIS A 213 22.27 -10.30 11.44
C HIS A 213 22.01 -11.82 11.22
N ASP A 214 22.96 -12.56 10.65
CA ASP A 214 22.88 -14.02 10.39
C ASP A 214 21.67 -14.46 9.53
N TYR A 215 21.27 -13.62 8.56
CA TYR A 215 20.20 -13.97 7.61
C TYR A 215 20.67 -15.04 6.61
N ASP A 216 19.81 -16.04 6.35
CA ASP A 216 20.02 -17.03 5.28
C ASP A 216 19.90 -16.35 3.90
N PRO A 217 20.96 -16.35 3.07
CA PRO A 217 20.92 -15.80 1.71
C PRO A 217 19.79 -16.39 0.84
N ALA A 218 19.37 -17.64 1.06
CA ALA A 218 18.27 -18.25 0.30
C ALA A 218 16.91 -17.58 0.56
N GLY A 219 16.76 -16.83 1.66
CA GLY A 219 15.54 -16.11 2.03
C GLY A 219 15.28 -14.83 1.22
N ALA A 220 16.32 -14.23 0.62
CA ALA A 220 16.23 -13.07 -0.26
C ALA A 220 16.71 -13.42 -1.69
N ASP A 221 16.53 -12.48 -2.63
CA ASP A 221 17.12 -12.55 -3.98
C ASP A 221 18.15 -11.43 -4.20
N MET A 222 18.04 -10.31 -3.46
CA MET A 222 19.02 -9.22 -3.45
C MET A 222 19.01 -8.42 -2.13
N ILE A 223 20.06 -7.63 -1.92
CA ILE A 223 20.17 -6.61 -0.86
C ILE A 223 20.05 -5.22 -1.50
N VAL A 224 19.33 -4.31 -0.84
CA VAL A 224 19.35 -2.87 -1.15
C VAL A 224 19.89 -2.12 0.06
N CYS A 225 20.96 -1.32 -0.10
CA CYS A 225 21.64 -0.67 1.02
C CYS A 225 22.09 0.77 0.70
N TRP A 226 22.44 1.56 1.71
CA TRP A 226 23.04 2.88 1.48
C TRP A 226 24.51 2.78 1.06
N ILE A 227 25.24 1.85 1.68
CA ILE A 227 26.69 1.65 1.49
C ILE A 227 26.95 0.18 1.13
N HIS A 228 27.70 -0.09 0.06
CA HIS A 228 28.17 -1.43 -0.26
C HIS A 228 29.63 -1.63 0.17
N ASP A 229 29.80 -2.42 1.22
CA ASP A 229 31.05 -2.67 1.96
C ASP A 229 31.41 -4.17 2.11
N TRP A 230 30.64 -5.06 1.50
CA TRP A 230 30.87 -6.52 1.49
C TRP A 230 31.09 -7.03 0.06
N PRO A 231 32.31 -6.98 -0.51
CA PRO A 231 32.57 -7.37 -1.90
C PRO A 231 32.28 -8.86 -2.18
N ASP A 232 32.52 -9.74 -1.20
CA ASP A 232 32.26 -11.18 -1.30
C ASP A 232 30.79 -11.54 -0.97
N CYS A 233 29.83 -10.66 -1.31
CA CYS A 233 28.41 -10.92 -1.07
C CYS A 233 27.89 -12.01 -2.05
N PRO A 234 27.18 -13.06 -1.56
CA PRO A 234 26.60 -14.10 -2.43
C PRO A 234 25.30 -13.66 -3.11
N LEU A 235 24.75 -12.49 -2.75
CA LEU A 235 23.54 -11.92 -3.33
C LEU A 235 23.88 -10.73 -4.24
N GLU A 236 22.96 -10.41 -5.15
CA GLU A 236 23.01 -9.14 -5.87
C GLU A 236 22.84 -7.98 -4.89
N VAL A 237 23.66 -6.93 -4.99
CA VAL A 237 23.58 -5.75 -4.11
C VAL A 237 23.32 -4.49 -4.94
N LEU A 238 22.29 -3.74 -4.58
CA LEU A 238 22.02 -2.41 -5.10
C LEU A 238 22.37 -1.36 -4.03
N GLU A 239 23.50 -0.67 -4.23
CA GLU A 239 23.85 0.50 -3.44
C GLU A 239 23.04 1.72 -3.91
N LEU A 240 22.26 2.31 -3.00
CA LEU A 240 21.45 3.49 -3.30
C LEU A 240 22.27 4.76 -3.51
N LYS A 241 23.43 4.93 -2.84
CA LYS A 241 24.28 6.12 -3.04
C LYS A 241 24.74 6.21 -4.49
N SER A 242 25.44 5.19 -4.98
CA SER A 242 25.79 5.06 -6.41
C SER A 242 24.59 4.93 -7.37
N ALA A 243 23.35 4.78 -6.89
CA ALA A 243 22.16 4.74 -7.74
C ALA A 243 21.53 6.14 -7.93
N ILE A 244 21.42 6.95 -6.87
CA ILE A 244 20.85 8.29 -6.97
C ILE A 244 21.75 9.25 -7.74
N ASP A 245 23.08 9.11 -7.62
CA ASP A 245 24.07 9.87 -8.40
C ASP A 245 23.84 9.72 -9.93
N LYS A 246 23.28 8.58 -10.36
CA LYS A 246 22.96 8.25 -11.76
C LYS A 246 21.55 8.67 -12.19
N LEU A 247 20.74 9.17 -11.27
CA LEU A 247 19.40 9.75 -11.55
C LEU A 247 19.46 11.28 -11.68
N GLU A 248 20.57 11.91 -11.30
CA GLU A 248 20.81 13.35 -11.47
C GLU A 248 21.73 13.68 -12.68
N SER A 249 22.32 12.66 -13.31
CA SER A 249 23.28 12.76 -14.44
C SER A 249 22.64 12.62 -15.83
#